data_AF-A0A3D8IBP7-F1
#
_entry.id   AF-A0A3D8IBP7-F1
#
_cell.length_a   1.000
_cell.length_b   1.000
_cell.length_c   1.000
_cell.angle_alpha   90.00
_cell.angle_beta   90.00
_cell.angle_gamma   90.00
#
_symmetry.space_group_name_H-M   'P 1'
#
loop_
_entity.id
_entity.type
_entity.pdbx_description
1 polymer ?
#
loop_
_entity_poly.entity_id
_entity_poly.type
_entity_poly.pdbx_seq_one_letter_code
_entity_poly.pdbx_strand_id
1 'polypeptide(L)'
;MTKALDSYTSQPIKSPLNYIGGKYRILSQILPLFPRKIDTFVDLFCGGCSVGININQAQKIICNDNLKFLIDFYQFLQENDAELILQEIHNVIAKYHLTLQNVQGYNALRKDYNANKSPLLLFVLIAFSFNHQIRFNNAHEFNNPFGKNRSHFNPAMQENLLYFIRTLQHKPIEFLSLDFKETLDSLALTQQGFVYADPPYLITQGTYNDGKRGFSGWNENLEQSLLESLQKLDSKGVKFALSNVLIHKGKENHILKQWLDKHCFKVHFICTHYTNANYQTKHKDKTQTQEVLITNYNPLRESKN
;
A
#
# COMPACT_ATOMS: atom_id res chain seq x y z
N MET A 1 14.34 29.49 -10.29
CA MET A 1 12.90 29.79 -10.38
C MET A 1 12.17 28.90 -9.37
N THR A 2 12.27 29.26 -8.10
CA THR A 2 11.84 28.42 -6.98
C THR A 2 10.81 29.21 -6.19
N LYS A 3 9.56 29.20 -6.66
CA LYS A 3 8.41 29.81 -6.00
C LYS A 3 7.13 29.46 -6.78
N ALA A 4 6.61 28.25 -6.53
CA ALA A 4 5.21 27.89 -6.77
C ALA A 4 4.99 26.42 -6.38
N LEU A 5 5.08 26.07 -5.09
CA LEU A 5 4.54 24.80 -4.59
C LEU A 5 4.07 24.83 -3.11
N ASP A 6 4.23 25.96 -2.40
CA ASP A 6 3.81 26.09 -1.00
C ASP A 6 2.30 26.32 -0.80
N SER A 7 1.44 25.97 -1.76
CA SER A 7 -0.02 26.08 -1.57
C SER A 7 -0.83 25.08 -2.40
N TYR A 8 -0.57 23.77 -2.23
CA TYR A 8 -1.51 22.75 -2.69
C TYR A 8 -1.76 21.65 -1.65
N THR A 9 -2.89 21.85 -0.96
CA THR A 9 -3.79 20.90 -0.25
C THR A 9 -3.31 20.11 0.97
N SER A 10 -4.02 20.31 2.10
CA SER A 10 -4.01 19.51 3.34
C SER A 10 -4.55 18.07 3.20
N GLN A 11 -4.73 17.59 1.97
CA GLN A 11 -5.34 16.31 1.65
C GLN A 11 -4.24 15.27 1.39
N PRO A 12 -4.34 14.05 1.93
CA PRO A 12 -3.38 12.99 1.64
C PRO A 12 -3.34 12.67 0.13
N ILE A 13 -2.14 12.34 -0.36
CA ILE A 13 -1.88 11.92 -1.74
C ILE A 13 -2.45 10.52 -1.94
N LYS A 14 -3.27 10.35 -2.97
CA LYS A 14 -3.92 9.08 -3.29
C LYS A 14 -3.10 8.28 -4.29
N SER A 15 -3.01 6.97 -4.08
CA SER A 15 -2.44 6.05 -5.07
C SER A 15 -3.23 6.09 -6.39
N PRO A 16 -2.58 6.03 -7.55
CA PRO A 16 -3.26 5.87 -8.83
C PRO A 16 -3.87 4.46 -8.97
N LEU A 17 -3.50 3.51 -8.10
CA LEU A 17 -4.00 2.14 -8.10
C LEU A 17 -5.14 1.95 -7.10
N ASN A 18 -6.18 1.22 -7.50
CA ASN A 18 -7.20 0.74 -6.55
C ASN A 18 -6.70 -0.53 -5.85
N TYR A 19 -5.83 -0.35 -4.85
CA TYR A 19 -5.21 -1.45 -4.12
C TYR A 19 -6.06 -1.92 -2.93
N ILE A 20 -6.30 -3.23 -2.86
CA ILE A 20 -7.07 -3.84 -1.77
C ILE A 20 -6.29 -3.72 -0.46
N GLY A 21 -6.94 -3.25 0.60
CA GLY A 21 -6.30 -3.03 1.90
C GLY A 21 -5.52 -1.71 2.01
N GLY A 22 -5.50 -0.88 0.96
CA GLY A 22 -4.80 0.40 0.97
C GLY A 22 -5.22 1.31 2.12
N LYS A 23 -4.23 1.93 2.76
CA LYS A 23 -4.38 2.66 4.04
C LYS A 23 -4.81 4.11 3.90
N TYR A 24 -5.00 4.58 2.66
CA TYR A 24 -5.40 5.96 2.33
C TYR A 24 -6.51 6.52 3.25
N ARG A 25 -7.56 5.70 3.47
CA ARG A 25 -8.74 6.06 4.27
C ARG A 25 -8.46 6.28 5.76
N ILE A 26 -7.42 5.66 6.29
CA ILE A 26 -7.06 5.72 7.71
C ILE A 26 -5.77 6.50 7.96
N LEU A 27 -5.19 7.15 6.93
CA LEU A 27 -3.95 7.93 7.07
C LEU A 27 -4.04 8.98 8.18
N SER A 28 -5.19 9.63 8.34
CA SER A 28 -5.43 10.61 9.40
C SER A 28 -5.37 10.02 10.81
N GLN A 29 -5.55 8.71 10.97
CA GLN A 29 -5.43 8.01 12.25
C GLN A 29 -4.01 7.47 12.48
N ILE A 30 -3.33 6.98 11.45
CA ILE A 30 -2.02 6.33 11.61
C ILE A 30 -0.83 7.29 11.52
N LEU A 31 -0.85 8.28 10.60
CA LEU A 31 0.29 9.19 10.41
C LEU A 31 0.61 10.02 11.66
N PRO A 32 -0.36 10.52 12.45
CA PRO A 32 -0.05 11.22 13.70
C PRO A 32 0.62 10.36 14.77
N LEU A 33 0.58 9.03 14.63
CA LEU A 33 1.21 8.09 15.54
C LEU A 33 2.65 7.76 15.14
N PHE A 34 3.09 8.16 13.93
CA PHE A 34 4.44 7.91 13.45
C PHE A 34 5.46 8.88 14.07
N PRO A 35 6.75 8.52 14.11
CA PRO A 35 7.77 9.39 14.68
C PRO A 35 7.87 10.71 13.89
N ARG A 36 8.22 11.79 14.61
CA ARG A 36 8.33 13.14 14.02
C ARG A 36 9.60 13.35 13.20
N LYS A 37 10.66 12.61 13.52
CA LYS A 37 11.95 12.65 12.83
C LYS A 37 12.34 11.22 12.52
N ILE A 38 12.60 10.97 11.24
CA ILE A 38 12.95 9.65 10.73
C ILE A 38 14.14 9.83 9.80
N ASP A 39 15.19 9.04 10.00
CA ASP A 39 16.31 9.01 9.07
C ASP A 39 15.87 8.20 7.83
N THR A 40 15.55 6.92 8.05
CA THR A 40 15.04 6.01 7.02
C THR A 40 13.67 5.47 7.41
N PHE A 41 12.65 5.79 6.61
CA PHE A 41 11.34 5.16 6.68
C PHE A 41 11.30 3.94 5.77
N VAL A 42 10.76 2.83 6.26
CA VAL A 42 10.55 1.62 5.46
C VAL A 42 9.06 1.28 5.44
N ASP A 43 8.41 1.42 4.29
CA ASP A 43 7.11 0.84 3.99
C ASP A 43 7.33 -0.60 3.51
N LEU A 44 7.30 -1.56 4.44
CA LEU A 44 7.77 -2.93 4.22
C LEU A 44 6.88 -3.73 3.26
N PHE A 45 5.60 -3.36 3.18
CA PHE A 45 4.56 -3.96 2.34
C PHE A 45 3.77 -2.85 1.64
N CYS A 46 4.46 -2.08 0.80
CA CYS A 46 3.97 -0.79 0.32
C CYS A 46 2.69 -0.91 -0.52
N GLY A 47 2.48 -2.03 -1.22
CA GLY A 47 1.28 -2.30 -2.00
C GLY A 47 0.92 -1.17 -2.95
N GLY A 48 -0.15 -0.44 -2.62
CA GLY A 48 -0.57 0.76 -3.34
C GLY A 48 0.32 1.99 -3.14
N CYS A 49 1.42 1.92 -2.40
CA CYS A 49 2.28 3.03 -1.99
C CYS A 49 1.52 4.17 -1.31
N SER A 50 0.42 3.86 -0.60
CA SER A 50 -0.44 4.89 0.02
C SER A 50 0.15 5.50 1.29
N VAL A 51 1.03 4.78 2.00
CA VAL A 51 1.66 5.26 3.22
C VAL A 51 2.98 5.95 2.88
N GLY A 52 3.90 5.27 2.21
CA GLY A 52 5.19 5.82 1.79
C GLY A 52 5.09 7.18 1.09
N ILE A 53 4.18 7.33 0.12
CA ILE A 53 3.98 8.61 -0.60
C ILE A 53 3.50 9.76 0.30
N ASN A 54 2.95 9.47 1.48
CA ASN A 54 2.44 10.47 2.43
C ASN A 54 3.40 10.74 3.59
N ILE A 55 4.58 10.11 3.62
CA ILE A 55 5.62 10.44 4.59
C ILE A 55 6.38 11.68 4.13
N ASN A 56 6.48 12.68 5.02
CA ASN A 56 7.16 13.96 4.75
C ASN A 56 8.33 14.21 5.70
N GLN A 57 8.39 13.46 6.80
CA GLN A 57 9.33 13.69 7.89
C GLN A 57 10.53 12.73 7.89
N ALA A 58 10.72 11.99 6.81
CA ALA A 58 11.82 11.05 6.61
C ALA A 58 12.87 11.61 5.64
N GLN A 59 14.16 11.41 5.93
CA GLN A 59 15.23 11.81 5.00
C GLN A 59 15.33 10.86 3.80
N LYS A 60 15.06 9.57 4.03
CA LYS A 60 14.98 8.51 3.03
C LYS A 60 13.72 7.69 3.24
N ILE A 61 13.05 7.32 2.15
CA ILE A 61 11.86 6.48 2.15
C ILE A 61 12.15 5.25 1.30
N ILE A 62 11.91 4.07 1.85
CA ILE A 62 12.05 2.79 1.15
C ILE A 62 10.66 2.17 1.06
N CYS A 63 10.19 1.90 -0.14
CA CYS A 63 8.91 1.25 -0.41
C CYS A 63 9.17 -0.14 -0.99
N ASN A 64 8.91 -1.19 -0.20
CA ASN A 64 9.11 -2.57 -0.61
C ASN A 64 7.78 -3.30 -0.85
N ASP A 65 7.70 -4.13 -1.88
CA ASP A 65 6.62 -5.11 -2.06
C ASP A 65 7.15 -6.31 -2.85
N ASN A 66 6.66 -7.51 -2.57
CA ASN A 66 7.13 -8.71 -3.29
C ASN A 66 6.49 -8.85 -4.68
N LEU A 67 5.44 -8.08 -4.99
CA LEU A 67 4.82 -8.09 -6.30
C LEU A 67 5.56 -7.15 -7.26
N LYS A 68 6.59 -7.70 -7.92
CA LYS A 68 7.48 -6.97 -8.85
C LYS A 68 6.75 -6.07 -9.86
N PHE A 69 5.60 -6.48 -10.39
CA PHE A 69 4.84 -5.67 -11.36
C PHE A 69 4.36 -4.32 -10.80
N LEU A 70 4.11 -4.22 -9.49
CA LEU A 70 3.79 -2.95 -8.85
C LEU A 70 5.03 -2.08 -8.69
N ILE A 71 6.14 -2.69 -8.27
CA ILE A 71 7.41 -2.00 -8.08
C ILE A 71 7.93 -1.45 -9.41
N ASP A 72 7.94 -2.26 -10.46
CA ASP A 72 8.29 -1.84 -11.83
C ASP A 72 7.37 -0.70 -12.31
N PHE A 73 6.10 -0.72 -11.92
CA PHE A 73 5.17 0.36 -12.24
C PHE A 73 5.54 1.66 -11.53
N TYR A 74 5.84 1.63 -10.24
CA TYR A 74 6.22 2.83 -9.52
C TYR A 74 7.58 3.38 -9.95
N GLN A 75 8.56 2.52 -10.24
CA GLN A 75 9.84 2.92 -10.81
C GLN A 75 9.65 3.58 -12.18
N PHE A 76 8.82 3.00 -13.06
CA PHE A 76 8.47 3.61 -14.33
C PHE A 76 7.86 5.01 -14.15
N LEU A 77 6.93 5.19 -13.20
CA LEU A 77 6.38 6.51 -12.90
C LEU A 77 7.43 7.50 -12.36
N GLN A 78 8.39 7.01 -11.57
CA GLN A 78 9.45 7.83 -10.99
C GLN A 78 10.46 8.30 -12.04
N GLU A 79 10.81 7.44 -13.01
CA GLU A 79 11.90 7.66 -13.96
C GLU A 79 11.48 8.37 -15.25
N ASN A 80 10.17 8.47 -15.54
CA ASN A 80 9.66 9.00 -16.80
C ASN A 80 8.85 10.29 -16.61
N ASP A 81 8.89 11.16 -17.62
CA ASP A 81 8.15 12.42 -17.60
C ASP A 81 6.63 12.19 -17.52
N ALA A 82 5.96 12.95 -16.65
CA ALA A 82 4.54 12.78 -16.37
C ALA A 82 3.65 13.03 -17.60
N GLU A 83 4.01 14.01 -18.43
CA GLU A 83 3.23 14.37 -19.62
C GLU A 83 3.48 13.36 -20.75
N LEU A 84 4.70 12.85 -20.89
CA LEU A 84 4.99 11.74 -21.81
C LEU A 84 4.22 10.47 -21.41
N ILE A 85 4.19 10.11 -20.12
CA ILE A 85 3.37 8.99 -19.64
C ILE A 85 1.90 9.20 -20.02
N LEU A 86 1.37 10.40 -19.82
CA LEU A 86 -0.01 10.71 -20.13
C LEU A 86 -0.30 10.61 -21.63
N GLN A 87 0.58 11.16 -22.47
CA GLN A 87 0.49 11.05 -23.92
C GLN A 87 0.48 9.58 -24.36
N GLU A 88 1.39 8.77 -23.83
CA GLU A 88 1.48 7.35 -24.15
C GLU A 88 0.27 6.54 -23.68
N ILE A 89 -0.35 6.89 -22.55
CA ILE A 89 -1.65 6.33 -22.13
C ILE A 89 -2.72 6.57 -23.21
N HIS A 90 -2.83 7.81 -23.70
CA HIS A 90 -3.80 8.16 -24.75
C HIS A 90 -3.48 7.44 -26.08
N ASN A 91 -2.21 7.30 -26.43
CA ASN A 91 -1.77 6.54 -27.60
C ASN A 91 -2.18 5.06 -27.52
N VAL A 92 -1.99 4.43 -26.35
CA VAL A 92 -2.44 3.05 -26.10
C VAL A 92 -3.97 2.95 -26.19
N ILE A 93 -4.70 3.87 -25.56
CA ILE A 93 -6.18 3.91 -25.63
C ILE A 93 -6.65 3.98 -27.08
N ALA A 94 -6.05 4.85 -27.90
CA ALA A 94 -6.37 4.99 -29.31
C ALA A 94 -6.02 3.73 -30.11
N LYS A 95 -4.81 3.18 -29.93
CA LYS A 95 -4.29 1.99 -30.64
C LYS A 95 -5.21 0.78 -30.49
N TYR A 96 -5.72 0.52 -29.28
CA TYR A 96 -6.61 -0.62 -29.02
C TYR A 96 -8.09 -0.24 -29.10
N HIS A 97 -8.41 1.00 -29.51
CA HIS A 97 -9.77 1.54 -29.55
C HIS A 97 -10.54 1.31 -28.24
N LEU A 98 -9.89 1.56 -27.09
CA LEU A 98 -10.48 1.26 -25.79
C LEU A 98 -11.65 2.19 -25.51
N THR A 99 -12.81 1.59 -25.23
CA THR A 99 -14.03 2.28 -24.83
C THR A 99 -14.70 1.50 -23.71
N LEU A 100 -15.76 2.05 -23.14
CA LEU A 100 -16.56 1.38 -22.11
C LEU A 100 -17.24 0.09 -22.60
N GLN A 101 -17.32 -0.13 -23.92
CA GLN A 101 -18.00 -1.28 -24.52
C GLN A 101 -17.07 -2.20 -25.32
N ASN A 102 -15.87 -1.76 -25.69
CA ASN A 102 -14.97 -2.53 -26.56
C ASN A 102 -14.17 -3.59 -25.80
N VAL A 103 -14.82 -4.72 -25.49
CA VAL A 103 -14.18 -5.89 -24.88
C VAL A 103 -13.08 -6.49 -25.75
N GLN A 104 -13.17 -6.36 -27.08
CA GLN A 104 -12.16 -6.92 -27.99
C GLN A 104 -10.85 -6.14 -27.90
N GLY A 105 -10.92 -4.81 -27.90
CA GLY A 105 -9.77 -3.93 -27.66
C GLY A 105 -9.11 -4.21 -26.30
N TYR A 106 -9.91 -4.35 -25.24
CA TYR A 106 -9.42 -4.73 -23.92
C TYR A 106 -8.71 -6.09 -23.93
N ASN A 107 -9.29 -7.11 -24.55
CA ASN A 107 -8.70 -8.44 -24.61
C ASN A 107 -7.41 -8.46 -25.44
N ALA A 108 -7.32 -7.67 -26.51
CA ALA A 108 -6.11 -7.51 -27.31
C ALA A 108 -4.99 -6.85 -26.49
N LEU A 109 -5.28 -5.74 -25.81
CA LEU A 109 -4.33 -5.11 -24.89
C LEU A 109 -3.85 -6.09 -23.79
N ARG A 110 -4.77 -6.88 -23.23
CA ARG A 110 -4.43 -7.85 -22.17
C ARG A 110 -3.51 -8.95 -22.69
N LYS A 111 -3.75 -9.42 -23.92
CA LYS A 111 -2.88 -10.39 -24.59
C LYS A 111 -1.48 -9.81 -24.78
N ASP A 112 -1.38 -8.57 -25.27
CA ASP A 112 -0.11 -7.92 -25.55
C ASP A 112 0.69 -7.64 -24.27
N TYR A 113 0.04 -7.19 -23.19
CA TYR A 113 0.67 -7.09 -21.87
C TYR A 113 1.16 -8.45 -21.34
N ASN A 114 0.36 -9.51 -21.51
CA ASN A 114 0.75 -10.83 -21.02
C ASN A 114 1.92 -11.43 -21.81
N ALA A 115 2.02 -11.12 -23.09
CA ALA A 115 3.15 -11.50 -23.94
C ALA A 115 4.41 -10.66 -23.65
N ASN A 116 4.26 -9.35 -23.41
CA ASN A 116 5.36 -8.44 -23.10
C ASN A 116 4.96 -7.48 -21.96
N LYS A 117 5.49 -7.75 -20.76
CA LYS A 117 5.14 -7.01 -19.54
C LYS A 117 5.61 -5.56 -19.68
N SER A 118 4.67 -4.63 -19.54
CA SER A 118 4.94 -3.19 -19.61
C SER A 118 4.16 -2.46 -18.49
N PRO A 119 4.83 -1.64 -17.67
CA PRO A 119 4.18 -0.77 -16.68
C PRO A 119 3.05 0.10 -17.25
N LEU A 120 3.29 0.71 -18.42
CA LEU A 120 2.31 1.54 -19.10
C LEU A 120 1.07 0.72 -19.50
N LEU A 121 1.27 -0.42 -20.16
CA LEU A 121 0.15 -1.28 -20.57
C LEU A 121 -0.61 -1.84 -19.36
N LEU A 122 0.09 -2.16 -18.26
CA LEU A 122 -0.52 -2.60 -17.01
C LEU A 122 -1.48 -1.53 -16.47
N PHE A 123 -1.04 -0.27 -16.41
CA PHE A 123 -1.87 0.82 -15.91
C PHE A 123 -3.10 1.06 -16.79
N VAL A 124 -2.94 1.07 -18.11
CA VAL A 124 -4.07 1.21 -19.03
C VAL A 124 -5.03 0.02 -18.90
N LEU A 125 -4.53 -1.20 -18.74
CA LEU A 125 -5.39 -2.37 -18.45
C LEU A 125 -6.20 -2.18 -17.18
N ILE A 126 -5.56 -1.74 -16.09
CA ILE A 126 -6.23 -1.50 -14.81
C ILE A 126 -7.33 -0.44 -14.98
N ALA A 127 -7.09 0.63 -15.74
CA ALA A 127 -8.07 1.67 -16.00
C ALA A 127 -9.37 1.13 -16.63
N PHE A 128 -9.31 0.09 -17.46
CA PHE A 128 -10.47 -0.53 -18.12
C PHE A 128 -10.92 -1.86 -17.48
N SER A 129 -10.28 -2.29 -16.39
CA SER A 129 -10.59 -3.54 -15.70
C SER A 129 -11.74 -3.39 -14.70
N PHE A 130 -12.45 -4.49 -14.41
CA PHE A 130 -13.52 -4.53 -13.43
C PHE A 130 -13.05 -3.99 -12.07
N ASN A 131 -13.73 -2.93 -11.59
CA ASN A 131 -13.43 -2.18 -10.38
C ASN A 131 -12.00 -1.63 -10.30
N HIS A 132 -11.28 -1.49 -11.43
CA HIS A 132 -9.89 -1.07 -11.47
C HIS A 132 -8.95 -1.92 -10.61
N GLN A 133 -9.30 -3.19 -10.38
CA GLN A 133 -8.50 -4.07 -9.52
C GLN A 133 -7.33 -4.68 -10.28
N ILE A 134 -6.26 -4.95 -9.54
CA ILE A 134 -5.09 -5.66 -10.02
C ILE A 134 -5.27 -7.13 -9.71
N ARG A 135 -5.16 -7.98 -10.73
CA ARG A 135 -5.32 -9.42 -10.57
C ARG A 135 -4.47 -10.17 -11.57
N PHE A 136 -3.55 -10.99 -11.06
CA PHE A 136 -2.78 -11.93 -11.87
C PHE A 136 -3.30 -13.36 -11.68
N ASN A 137 -2.76 -14.32 -12.42
CA ASN A 137 -2.84 -15.75 -12.11
C ASN A 137 -1.47 -16.24 -11.58
N ASN A 138 -1.33 -17.55 -11.35
CA ASN A 138 -0.06 -18.13 -10.86
C ASN A 138 1.05 -18.15 -11.93
N ALA A 139 0.70 -17.96 -13.21
CA ALA A 139 1.64 -17.74 -14.29
C ALA A 139 2.01 -16.25 -14.45
N HIS A 140 1.64 -15.40 -13.49
CA HIS A 140 1.85 -13.95 -13.51
C HIS A 140 1.24 -13.24 -14.73
N GLU A 141 0.18 -13.82 -15.30
CA GLU A 141 -0.62 -13.19 -16.35
C GLU A 141 -1.76 -12.40 -15.74
N PHE A 142 -1.96 -11.18 -16.22
CA PHE A 142 -3.09 -10.36 -15.83
C PHE A 142 -4.38 -11.02 -16.30
N ASN A 143 -5.33 -11.20 -15.37
CA ASN A 143 -6.55 -11.95 -15.63
C ASN A 143 -7.82 -11.25 -15.13
N ASN A 144 -7.77 -9.97 -14.71
CA ASN A 144 -8.98 -9.25 -14.32
C ASN A 144 -9.93 -9.12 -15.55
N PRO A 145 -11.26 -9.22 -15.38
CA PRO A 145 -12.18 -9.09 -16.50
C PRO A 145 -12.40 -7.61 -16.87
N PHE A 146 -12.89 -7.39 -18.08
CA PHE A 146 -13.24 -6.05 -18.57
C PHE A 146 -14.33 -5.39 -17.71
N GLY A 147 -14.12 -4.14 -17.31
CA GLY A 147 -15.07 -3.36 -16.51
C GLY A 147 -16.15 -2.70 -17.37
N LYS A 148 -16.87 -3.51 -18.17
CA LYS A 148 -17.87 -3.05 -19.14
C LYS A 148 -18.84 -2.03 -18.54
N ASN A 149 -19.07 -0.93 -19.27
CA ASN A 149 -19.97 0.17 -18.92
C ASN A 149 -19.62 0.94 -17.62
N ARG A 150 -18.48 0.69 -16.98
CA ARG A 150 -18.11 1.33 -15.70
C ARG A 150 -16.68 1.86 -15.67
N SER A 151 -15.72 1.06 -16.07
CA SER A 151 -14.30 1.35 -15.87
C SER A 151 -13.66 1.87 -17.15
N HIS A 152 -13.09 3.06 -17.06
CA HIS A 152 -12.28 3.70 -18.10
C HIS A 152 -11.28 4.66 -17.45
N PHE A 153 -10.28 5.06 -18.24
CA PHE A 153 -9.38 6.16 -17.87
C PHE A 153 -10.16 7.49 -17.93
N ASN A 154 -10.52 8.02 -16.76
CA ASN A 154 -11.35 9.21 -16.61
C ASN A 154 -10.53 10.42 -16.09
N PRO A 155 -11.07 11.65 -16.17
CA PRO A 155 -10.33 12.86 -15.74
C PRO A 155 -9.82 12.79 -14.29
N ALA A 156 -10.61 12.28 -13.36
CA ALA A 156 -10.18 12.15 -11.97
C ALA A 156 -9.04 11.14 -11.80
N MET A 157 -9.04 10.04 -12.58
CA MET A 157 -7.93 9.08 -12.58
C MET A 157 -6.66 9.71 -13.17
N GLN A 158 -6.78 10.50 -14.24
CA GLN A 158 -5.69 11.24 -14.84
C GLN A 158 -5.07 12.25 -13.87
N GLU A 159 -5.89 13.08 -13.22
CA GLU A 159 -5.43 14.06 -12.22
C GLU A 159 -4.72 13.39 -11.06
N ASN A 160 -5.29 12.30 -10.51
CA ASN A 160 -4.67 11.53 -9.44
C ASN A 160 -3.32 10.94 -9.88
N LEU A 161 -3.21 10.43 -11.11
CA LEU A 161 -1.96 9.91 -11.65
C LEU A 161 -0.90 11.01 -11.74
N LEU A 162 -1.21 12.13 -12.38
CA LEU A 162 -0.26 13.24 -12.54
C LEU A 162 0.21 13.80 -11.20
N TYR A 163 -0.73 13.98 -10.25
CA TYR A 163 -0.39 14.46 -8.92
C TYR A 163 0.51 13.47 -8.16
N PHE A 164 0.23 12.17 -8.29
CA PHE A 164 1.07 11.13 -7.71
C PHE A 164 2.47 11.10 -8.32
N ILE A 165 2.61 11.12 -9.65
CA ILE A 165 3.90 11.13 -10.35
C ILE A 165 4.75 12.32 -9.91
N ARG A 166 4.18 13.54 -9.98
CA ARG A 166 4.90 14.76 -9.60
C ARG A 166 5.35 14.71 -8.15
N THR A 167 4.50 14.21 -7.26
CA THR A 167 4.88 14.06 -5.84
C THR A 167 5.96 13.00 -5.65
N LEU A 168 5.85 11.87 -6.33
CA LEU A 168 6.82 10.77 -6.27
C LEU A 168 8.21 11.23 -6.69
N GLN A 169 8.30 12.00 -7.77
CA GLN A 169 9.55 12.53 -8.34
C GLN A 169 10.24 13.57 -7.44
N HIS A 170 9.50 14.20 -6.52
CA HIS A 170 10.04 15.18 -5.58
C HIS A 170 10.40 14.58 -4.20
N LYS A 171 10.20 13.28 -4.00
CA LYS A 171 10.45 12.61 -2.72
C LYS A 171 11.66 11.69 -2.78
N PRO A 172 12.39 11.51 -1.66
CA PRO A 172 13.53 10.59 -1.57
C PRO A 172 13.06 9.14 -1.42
N ILE A 173 12.21 8.67 -2.35
CA ILE A 173 11.63 7.34 -2.35
C ILE A 173 12.50 6.41 -3.19
N GLU A 174 12.88 5.27 -2.63
CA GLU A 174 13.49 4.15 -3.34
C GLU A 174 12.56 2.95 -3.28
N PHE A 175 12.40 2.25 -4.40
CA PHE A 175 11.58 1.05 -4.46
C PHE A 175 12.43 -0.22 -4.45
N LEU A 176 11.99 -1.19 -3.64
CA LEU A 176 12.56 -2.53 -3.58
C LEU A 176 11.50 -3.57 -3.90
N SER A 177 11.92 -4.69 -4.48
CA SER A 177 11.04 -5.82 -4.79
C SER A 177 11.58 -7.10 -4.17
N LEU A 178 11.64 -7.16 -2.84
CA LEU A 178 12.26 -8.24 -2.08
C LEU A 178 11.26 -8.89 -1.11
N ASP A 179 11.62 -10.06 -0.59
CA ASP A 179 10.95 -10.61 0.60
C ASP A 179 11.14 -9.65 1.79
N PHE A 180 10.18 -9.61 2.71
CA PHE A 180 10.25 -8.70 3.85
C PHE A 180 11.46 -8.98 4.76
N LYS A 181 11.90 -10.24 4.89
CA LYS A 181 13.10 -10.57 5.68
C LYS A 181 14.35 -10.05 4.97
N GLU A 182 14.48 -10.35 3.69
CA GLU A 182 15.60 -9.90 2.86
C GLU A 182 15.70 -8.37 2.85
N THR A 183 14.55 -7.69 2.76
CA THR A 183 14.48 -6.22 2.86
C THR A 183 15.09 -5.74 4.18
N LEU A 184 14.63 -6.28 5.31
CA LEU A 184 15.13 -5.84 6.62
C LEU A 184 16.60 -6.20 6.85
N ASP A 185 17.06 -7.35 6.33
CA ASP A 185 18.45 -7.79 6.45
C ASP A 185 19.40 -6.98 5.54
N SER A 186 18.91 -6.49 4.39
CA SER A 186 19.70 -5.64 3.48
C SER A 186 19.90 -4.21 3.97
N LEU A 187 19.14 -3.77 4.98
CA LEU A 187 19.11 -2.39 5.43
C LEU A 187 19.83 -2.21 6.76
N ALA A 188 20.79 -1.29 6.77
CA ALA A 188 21.46 -0.85 7.99
C ALA A 188 20.62 0.20 8.74
N LEU A 189 19.50 -0.22 9.35
CA LEU A 189 18.62 0.68 10.10
C LEU A 189 19.25 1.12 11.43
N THR A 190 19.26 2.43 11.66
CA THR A 190 19.68 3.03 12.94
C THR A 190 18.48 3.12 13.90
N GLN A 191 18.72 3.56 15.14
CA GLN A 191 17.64 3.84 16.11
C GLN A 191 16.70 4.98 15.69
N GLN A 192 17.09 5.78 14.69
CA GLN A 192 16.25 6.80 14.05
C GLN A 192 15.54 6.28 12.79
N GLY A 193 15.76 5.01 12.43
CA GLY A 193 14.96 4.31 11.43
C GLY A 193 13.55 4.00 11.95
N PHE A 194 12.60 3.92 11.03
CA PHE A 194 11.22 3.55 11.33
C PHE A 194 10.67 2.59 10.29
N VAL A 195 10.21 1.42 10.74
CA VAL A 195 9.61 0.40 9.87
C VAL A 195 8.10 0.37 10.05
N TYR A 196 7.36 0.64 8.98
CA TYR A 196 5.94 0.40 8.90
C TYR A 196 5.67 -0.93 8.19
N ALA A 197 4.94 -1.83 8.84
CA ALA A 197 4.53 -3.10 8.30
C ALA A 197 3.00 -3.16 8.18
N ASP A 198 2.52 -3.47 6.98
CA ASP A 198 1.11 -3.70 6.68
C ASP A 198 0.95 -4.99 5.85
N PRO A 199 1.22 -6.15 6.47
CA PRO A 199 1.19 -7.42 5.75
C PRO A 199 -0.25 -7.79 5.36
N PRO A 200 -0.42 -8.78 4.49
CA PRO A 200 -1.64 -9.57 4.44
C PRO A 200 -2.15 -10.00 5.83
N TYR A 201 -3.45 -9.83 6.12
CA TYR A 201 -3.99 -10.20 7.44
C TYR A 201 -4.53 -11.62 7.46
N LEU A 202 -3.93 -12.49 8.28
CA LEU A 202 -4.21 -13.94 8.36
C LEU A 202 -5.71 -14.26 8.48
N ILE A 203 -6.44 -13.53 9.31
CA ILE A 203 -7.85 -13.82 9.62
C ILE A 203 -8.86 -13.14 8.69
N THR A 204 -8.40 -12.43 7.66
CA THR A 204 -9.27 -11.77 6.67
C THR A 204 -9.32 -12.54 5.35
N GLN A 205 -10.24 -12.17 4.46
CA GLN A 205 -10.33 -12.74 3.11
C GLN A 205 -9.68 -11.81 2.07
N GLY A 206 -8.45 -11.37 2.33
CA GLY A 206 -7.68 -10.59 1.35
C GLY A 206 -7.24 -11.44 0.16
N THR A 207 -7.18 -10.86 -1.04
CA THR A 207 -6.83 -11.57 -2.28
C THR A 207 -5.39 -12.09 -2.32
N TYR A 208 -4.55 -11.61 -1.41
CA TYR A 208 -3.15 -11.98 -1.20
C TYR A 208 -2.98 -13.17 -0.23
N ASN A 209 -4.02 -13.56 0.52
CA ASN A 209 -3.92 -14.60 1.55
C ASN A 209 -3.96 -16.02 0.95
N ASP A 210 -4.62 -16.21 -0.20
CA ASP A 210 -4.93 -17.53 -0.74
C ASP A 210 -3.80 -18.17 -1.57
N GLY A 211 -2.65 -17.52 -1.68
CA GLY A 211 -1.53 -18.00 -2.49
C GLY A 211 -1.84 -18.05 -3.98
N LYS A 212 -2.81 -17.24 -4.42
CA LYS A 212 -3.19 -17.10 -5.82
C LYS A 212 -2.85 -15.70 -6.30
N ARG A 213 -2.94 -15.53 -7.61
CA ARG A 213 -2.79 -14.22 -8.28
C ARG A 213 -1.39 -13.62 -8.20
N GLY A 214 -0.36 -14.46 -8.22
CA GLY A 214 1.04 -14.05 -8.18
C GLY A 214 1.58 -13.77 -6.79
N PHE A 215 0.80 -14.04 -5.74
CA PHE A 215 1.26 -14.00 -4.36
C PHE A 215 1.62 -15.40 -3.87
N SER A 216 2.67 -15.51 -3.05
CA SER A 216 3.06 -16.74 -2.34
C SER A 216 2.07 -17.16 -1.26
N GLY A 217 1.10 -16.29 -0.93
CA GLY A 217 0.13 -16.49 0.14
C GLY A 217 0.65 -15.96 1.47
N TRP A 218 -0.26 -15.84 2.44
CA TRP A 218 0.10 -15.47 3.81
C TRP A 218 -0.44 -16.51 4.77
N ASN A 219 0.45 -17.08 5.58
CA ASN A 219 0.15 -18.16 6.49
C ASN A 219 0.74 -17.88 7.88
N GLU A 220 0.43 -18.77 8.83
CA GLU A 220 0.88 -18.65 10.22
C GLU A 220 2.41 -18.57 10.35
N ASN A 221 3.17 -19.31 9.53
CA ASN A 221 4.63 -19.31 9.58
C ASN A 221 5.22 -17.96 9.12
N LEU A 222 4.63 -17.34 8.08
CA LEU A 222 5.02 -16.02 7.60
C LEU A 222 4.63 -14.92 8.61
N GLU A 223 3.46 -15.04 9.24
CA GLU A 223 3.08 -14.12 10.32
C GLU A 223 4.03 -14.21 11.51
N GLN A 224 4.31 -15.41 12.02
CA GLN A 224 5.29 -15.61 13.10
C GLN A 224 6.67 -15.07 12.73
N SER A 225 7.12 -15.35 11.50
CA SER A 225 8.38 -14.85 10.96
C SER A 225 8.46 -13.32 10.92
N LEU A 226 7.37 -12.64 10.53
CA LEU A 226 7.32 -11.17 10.55
C LEU A 226 7.40 -10.65 11.98
N LEU A 227 6.65 -11.26 12.91
CA LEU A 227 6.65 -10.86 14.32
C LEU A 227 8.03 -11.04 14.96
N GLU A 228 8.77 -12.10 14.62
CA GLU A 228 10.17 -12.30 15.01
C GLU A 228 11.09 -11.22 14.43
N SER A 229 10.92 -10.84 13.16
CA SER A 229 11.68 -9.74 12.56
C SER A 229 11.42 -8.41 13.27
N LEU A 230 10.17 -8.12 13.65
CA LEU A 230 9.83 -6.91 14.42
C LEU A 230 10.43 -6.93 15.84
N GLN A 231 10.49 -8.10 16.49
CA GLN A 231 11.20 -8.24 17.77
C GLN A 231 12.71 -7.99 17.63
N LYS A 232 13.33 -8.43 16.53
CA LYS A 232 14.75 -8.13 16.26
C LYS A 232 15.00 -6.64 16.03
N LEU A 233 14.04 -5.91 15.45
CA LEU A 233 14.11 -4.45 15.35
C LEU A 233 13.98 -3.80 16.73
N ASP A 234 13.06 -4.29 17.55
CA ASP A 234 12.87 -3.82 18.93
C ASP A 234 14.14 -3.95 19.77
N SER A 235 14.80 -5.11 19.72
CA SER A 235 16.03 -5.36 20.49
C SER A 235 17.20 -4.47 20.05
N LYS A 236 17.17 -3.95 18.82
CA LYS A 236 18.13 -2.96 18.29
C LYS A 236 17.72 -1.51 18.59
N GLY A 237 16.56 -1.28 19.18
CA GLY A 237 15.99 0.05 19.43
C GLY A 237 15.45 0.74 18.19
N VAL A 238 15.21 -0.01 17.10
CA VAL A 238 14.58 0.52 15.88
C VAL A 238 13.07 0.58 16.10
N LYS A 239 12.46 1.72 15.76
CA LYS A 239 11.02 1.90 15.91
C LYS A 239 10.29 1.13 14.81
N PHE A 240 9.16 0.52 15.16
CA PHE A 240 8.25 -0.05 14.18
C PHE A 240 6.79 0.23 14.49
N ALA A 241 5.96 0.15 13.46
CA ALA A 241 4.51 0.10 13.57
C ALA A 241 3.96 -1.01 12.68
N LEU A 242 3.06 -1.84 13.23
CA LEU A 242 2.41 -2.95 12.53
C LEU A 242 0.91 -2.69 12.45
N SER A 243 0.36 -2.60 11.24
CA SER A 243 -1.09 -2.65 11.02
C SER A 243 -1.54 -4.11 10.94
N ASN A 244 -2.58 -4.49 11.67
CA ASN A 244 -3.16 -5.83 11.61
C ASN A 244 -4.60 -5.82 12.20
N VAL A 245 -5.24 -6.98 12.26
CA VAL A 245 -6.59 -7.18 12.78
C VAL A 245 -6.57 -8.25 13.88
N LEU A 246 -7.05 -7.91 15.07
CA LEU A 246 -7.13 -8.84 16.20
C LEU A 246 -8.33 -9.77 16.11
N ILE A 247 -9.46 -9.24 15.62
CA ILE A 247 -10.73 -9.96 15.48
C ILE A 247 -11.39 -9.54 14.16
N HIS A 248 -11.88 -10.48 13.38
CA HIS A 248 -12.63 -10.23 12.15
C HIS A 248 -13.78 -11.22 12.00
N LYS A 249 -15.04 -10.74 12.02
CA LYS A 249 -16.23 -11.57 11.83
C LYS A 249 -16.23 -12.84 12.72
N GLY A 250 -15.91 -12.67 14.00
CA GLY A 250 -15.84 -13.76 14.98
C GLY A 250 -14.57 -14.62 14.96
N LYS A 251 -13.67 -14.44 13.98
CA LYS A 251 -12.34 -15.08 13.97
C LYS A 251 -11.34 -14.25 14.75
N GLU A 252 -10.46 -14.89 15.51
CA GLU A 252 -9.42 -14.22 16.29
C GLU A 252 -8.03 -14.56 15.78
N ASN A 253 -7.12 -13.58 15.76
CA ASN A 253 -5.71 -13.81 15.46
C ASN A 253 -4.98 -14.19 16.75
N HIS A 254 -4.97 -15.49 17.07
CA HIS A 254 -4.35 -16.00 18.29
C HIS A 254 -2.83 -15.79 18.32
N ILE A 255 -2.15 -15.87 17.17
CA ILE A 255 -0.71 -15.65 17.06
C ILE A 255 -0.36 -14.22 17.47
N LEU A 256 -1.05 -13.23 16.90
CA LEU A 256 -0.83 -11.83 17.20
C LEU A 256 -1.18 -11.49 18.66
N LYS A 257 -2.28 -12.04 19.19
CA LYS A 257 -2.67 -11.84 20.60
C LYS A 257 -1.63 -12.39 21.57
N GLN A 258 -1.17 -13.62 21.36
CA GLN A 258 -0.13 -14.22 22.20
C GLN A 258 1.20 -13.46 22.12
N TRP A 259 1.53 -12.93 20.95
CA TRP A 259 2.70 -12.07 20.79
C TRP A 259 2.57 -10.78 21.59
N LEU A 260 1.41 -10.11 21.52
CA LEU A 260 1.13 -8.91 22.34
C LEU A 260 1.16 -9.20 23.84
N ASP A 261 0.66 -10.36 24.30
CA ASP A 261 0.67 -10.71 25.73
C ASP A 261 2.10 -10.90 26.28
N LYS A 262 3.05 -11.29 25.41
CA LYS A 262 4.46 -11.50 25.76
C LYS A 262 5.29 -10.21 25.71
N HIS A 263 4.77 -9.13 25.14
CA HIS A 263 5.54 -7.91 24.87
C HIS A 263 4.79 -6.64 25.31
N CYS A 264 5.53 -5.68 25.87
CA CYS A 264 4.96 -4.41 26.34
C CYS A 264 4.68 -3.38 25.22
N PHE A 265 4.26 -3.84 24.05
CA PHE A 265 3.95 -2.96 22.90
C PHE A 265 2.65 -2.17 23.11
N LYS A 266 2.50 -1.07 22.39
CA LYS A 266 1.32 -0.20 22.44
C LYS A 266 0.37 -0.55 21.31
N VAL A 267 -0.89 -0.77 21.67
CA VAL A 267 -1.96 -1.11 20.72
C VAL A 267 -2.88 0.11 20.58
N HIS A 268 -3.01 0.61 19.36
CA HIS A 268 -3.88 1.73 19.00
C HIS A 268 -5.03 1.18 18.14
N PHE A 269 -6.26 1.31 18.60
CA PHE A 269 -7.43 0.82 17.86
C PHE A 269 -7.82 1.81 16.75
N ILE A 270 -8.02 1.29 15.54
CA ILE A 270 -8.42 2.09 14.38
C ILE A 270 -9.94 2.08 14.27
N CYS A 271 -10.52 3.28 14.19
CA CYS A 271 -11.95 3.47 14.01
C CYS A 271 -12.30 3.36 12.52
N THR A 272 -13.07 2.33 12.16
CA THR A 272 -13.46 2.05 10.76
C THR A 272 -14.85 2.60 10.39
N HIS A 273 -15.63 3.08 11.36
CA HIS A 273 -16.98 3.61 11.13
C HIS A 273 -16.95 5.10 10.79
N TYR A 274 -17.35 5.44 9.56
CA TYR A 274 -17.59 6.81 9.11
C TYR A 274 -19.00 7.31 9.45
N THR A 275 -19.51 7.00 10.63
CA THR A 275 -20.73 7.61 11.14
C THR A 275 -20.34 8.72 12.10
N ASN A 276 -20.72 9.95 11.76
CA ASN A 276 -20.88 11.01 12.74
C ASN A 276 -21.66 10.46 13.96
N ALA A 277 -21.22 10.91 15.14
CA ALA A 277 -21.91 10.89 16.43
C ALA A 277 -21.50 9.81 17.46
N ASN A 278 -21.13 10.37 18.62
CA ASN A 278 -21.27 9.89 19.98
C ASN A 278 -20.22 8.94 20.57
N TYR A 279 -19.45 9.54 21.49
CA TYR A 279 -18.51 9.00 22.47
C TYR A 279 -19.08 7.95 23.45
N GLN A 280 -20.22 7.32 23.15
CA GLN A 280 -20.88 6.40 24.06
C GLN A 280 -21.51 5.21 23.33
N THR A 281 -20.69 4.24 22.93
CA THR A 281 -21.17 2.86 22.77
C THR A 281 -20.05 1.87 23.09
N LYS A 282 -19.93 1.55 24.38
CA LYS A 282 -19.28 0.33 24.87
C LYS A 282 -20.20 -0.87 24.60
N HIS A 283 -20.18 -1.46 23.41
CA HIS A 283 -20.73 -2.81 23.16
C HIS A 283 -19.92 -3.46 22.03
N LYS A 284 -18.98 -4.37 22.28
CA LYS A 284 -19.18 -5.83 22.52
C LYS A 284 -19.95 -6.56 21.41
N ASP A 285 -19.83 -6.14 20.16
CA ASP A 285 -20.24 -7.00 19.05
C ASP A 285 -19.05 -7.86 18.59
N LYS A 286 -19.09 -9.18 18.86
CA LYS A 286 -18.06 -10.15 18.43
C LYS A 286 -17.96 -10.26 16.89
N THR A 287 -18.90 -9.65 16.16
CA THR A 287 -18.89 -9.57 14.70
C THR A 287 -18.05 -8.41 14.16
N GLN A 288 -17.66 -7.45 15.00
CA GLN A 288 -16.96 -6.24 14.57
C GLN A 288 -15.47 -6.50 14.30
N THR A 289 -14.97 -5.98 13.18
CA THR A 289 -13.54 -5.98 12.86
C THR A 289 -12.78 -5.08 13.85
N GLN A 290 -11.79 -5.62 14.54
CA GLN A 290 -10.88 -4.87 15.41
C GLN A 290 -9.55 -4.67 14.69
N GLU A 291 -9.48 -3.62 13.88
CA GLU A 291 -8.24 -3.17 13.24
C GLU A 291 -7.39 -2.37 14.23
N VAL A 292 -6.08 -2.62 14.23
CA VAL A 292 -5.14 -2.02 15.17
C VAL A 292 -3.86 -1.59 14.46
N LEU A 293 -3.24 -0.54 15.00
CA LEU A 293 -1.84 -0.19 14.78
C LEU A 293 -1.07 -0.52 16.06
N ILE A 294 0.00 -1.30 15.96
CA ILE A 294 0.82 -1.71 17.10
C ILE A 294 2.19 -1.04 17.00
N THR A 295 2.65 -0.35 18.04
CA THR A 295 3.95 0.33 18.07
C THR A 295 4.82 -0.14 19.24
N ASN A 296 6.14 -0.24 19.04
CA ASN A 296 7.08 -0.51 20.14
C ASN A 296 7.52 0.73 20.93
N TYR A 297 7.08 1.91 20.51
CA TYR A 297 7.31 3.19 21.19
C TYR A 297 5.99 3.84 21.62
N ASN A 298 6.08 4.96 22.34
CA ASN A 298 4.93 5.77 22.73
C ASN A 298 4.86 7.07 21.91
N PRO A 299 3.93 7.19 20.95
CA PRO A 299 3.78 8.38 20.11
C PRO A 299 3.54 9.68 20.90
N LEU A 300 2.84 9.61 22.04
CA LEU A 300 2.47 10.77 22.86
C LEU A 300 3.64 11.41 23.63
N ARG A 301 4.77 10.72 23.77
CA ARG A 301 5.98 11.29 24.38
C ARG A 301 6.81 12.10 23.38
N GLU A 302 6.68 11.81 22.09
CA GLU A 302 7.37 12.56 21.04
C GLU A 302 6.68 13.89 20.71
N SER A 303 5.43 14.09 21.14
CA SER A 303 4.72 15.33 20.85
C SER A 303 5.22 16.54 21.64
N LYS A 304 6.03 16.31 22.69
CA LYS A 304 6.49 17.31 23.67
C LYS A 304 7.97 17.70 23.53
N ASN A 305 8.70 17.06 22.62
CA ASN A 305 10.08 17.41 22.24
C ASN A 305 10.13 17.87 20.78
#